data_AF-A0A2X4UJ86-F1
#
_entry.id   AF-A0A2X4UJ86-F1
#
_cell.length_a   1.000
_cell.length_b   1.000
_cell.length_c   1.000
_cell.angle_alpha   90.00
_cell.angle_beta   90.00
_cell.angle_gamma   90.00
#
_symmetry.space_group_name_H-M   'P 1'
#
loop_
_entity.id
_entity.type
_entity.pdbx_description
1 polymer ?
#
loop_
_entity_poly.entity_id
_entity_poly.type
_entity_poly.pdbx_seq_one_letter_code
_entity_poly.pdbx_strand_id
1 'polypeptide(L)'
;MKSGRYIGVMSGTSLDGVDVVLAAIDGRMVAQQASYSHPMPIQLKQDILGMCQGQQTTLSAVGRLDAQLGMLFGEAVLGLLKKTGVSAHDITAIGCHGQTVWHEPGGDASFSMQLGDNNRIAALTNITTVGDFRRRDMAYGGQGAPLVPAFHQALLAHQTERRMVLNIGGIANLSLLLPGVPVRGFDTGPGNMLMDSWVWRHRSQPYDKDGAWAMEGRVCLPLLQQMLADPYFALPAPKSTGREYFNAAWLERQLSGLQAISPVDVQTTLAELTAVTICEQVQLAGAASVCWCAAAGRATRC
;
A
#
# COMPACT_ATOMS: atom_id res chain seq x y z
N MET A 1 -17.02 -18.43 -6.47
CA MET A 1 -17.10 -17.05 -7.01
C MET A 1 -17.95 -17.09 -8.28
N LYS A 2 -18.77 -16.07 -8.53
CA LYS A 2 -19.51 -15.98 -9.80
C LYS A 2 -18.52 -15.68 -10.91
N SER A 3 -18.46 -16.54 -11.94
CA SER A 3 -17.59 -16.29 -13.09
C SER A 3 -18.02 -15.01 -13.80
N GLY A 4 -17.07 -14.13 -14.13
CA GLY A 4 -17.38 -12.87 -14.78
C GLY A 4 -16.21 -11.91 -14.85
N ARG A 5 -16.46 -10.71 -15.40
CA ARG A 5 -15.50 -9.61 -15.41
C ARG A 5 -15.71 -8.74 -14.18
N TYR A 6 -14.62 -8.38 -13.53
CA TYR A 6 -14.59 -7.50 -12.38
C TYR A 6 -13.60 -6.36 -12.65
N ILE A 7 -13.88 -5.20 -12.06
CA ILE A 7 -12.94 -4.08 -12.08
C ILE A 7 -12.41 -3.86 -10.67
N GLY A 8 -11.09 -3.88 -10.50
CA GLY A 8 -10.44 -3.46 -9.27
C GLY A 8 -10.03 -1.99 -9.37
N VAL A 9 -10.26 -1.21 -8.31
CA VAL A 9 -9.84 0.21 -8.20
C VAL A 9 -8.98 0.37 -6.95
N MET A 10 -7.78 0.90 -7.13
CA MET A 10 -6.82 1.17 -6.06
C MET A 10 -6.14 2.52 -6.28
N SER A 11 -6.07 3.34 -5.23
CA SER A 11 -5.14 4.47 -5.19
C SER A 11 -4.09 4.20 -4.10
N GLY A 12 -2.87 3.93 -4.53
CA GLY A 12 -1.76 3.58 -3.66
C GLY A 12 -1.26 4.77 -2.86
N THR A 13 -0.45 4.49 -1.84
CA THR A 13 0.13 5.51 -0.94
C THR A 13 1.06 6.52 -1.64
N SER A 14 1.50 6.26 -2.87
CA SER A 14 2.29 7.22 -3.65
C SER A 14 1.46 8.36 -4.25
N LEU A 15 0.14 8.21 -4.34
CA LEU A 15 -0.79 9.22 -4.87
C LEU A 15 -0.39 9.73 -6.27
N ASP A 16 0.17 8.86 -7.12
CA ASP A 16 0.57 9.22 -8.48
C ASP A 16 -0.58 9.05 -9.48
N GLY A 17 -1.60 8.28 -9.12
CA GLY A 17 -2.79 8.03 -9.93
C GLY A 17 -3.77 7.07 -9.27
N VAL A 18 -4.79 6.72 -10.04
CA VAL A 18 -5.78 5.70 -9.72
C VAL A 18 -5.56 4.53 -10.66
N ASP A 19 -5.12 3.40 -10.12
CA ASP A 19 -4.94 2.18 -10.89
C ASP A 19 -6.26 1.42 -10.94
N VAL A 20 -6.70 1.14 -12.17
CA VAL A 20 -7.87 0.33 -12.43
C VAL A 20 -7.50 -0.87 -13.31
N VAL A 21 -8.00 -2.03 -12.93
CA VAL A 21 -7.72 -3.30 -13.60
C VAL A 21 -9.01 -4.00 -13.95
N LEU A 22 -9.15 -4.42 -15.21
CA LEU A 22 -10.19 -5.34 -15.67
C LEU A 22 -9.65 -6.76 -15.55
N ALA A 23 -10.32 -7.59 -14.74
CA ALA A 23 -9.96 -8.99 -14.55
C ALA A 23 -11.14 -9.90 -14.90
N ALA A 24 -10.87 -10.99 -15.63
CA ALA A 24 -11.76 -12.13 -15.70
C ALA A 24 -11.47 -13.05 -14.52
N ILE A 25 -12.50 -13.34 -13.72
CA ILE A 25 -12.39 -14.22 -12.55
C ILE A 25 -13.38 -15.36 -12.73
N ASP A 26 -12.91 -16.59 -12.50
CA ASP A 26 -13.76 -17.77 -12.37
C ASP A 26 -13.36 -18.62 -11.15
N GLY A 27 -13.84 -19.87 -11.06
CA GLY A 27 -13.57 -20.74 -9.93
C GLY A 27 -12.11 -21.22 -9.79
N ARG A 28 -11.25 -21.00 -10.80
CA ARG A 28 -9.88 -21.50 -10.85
C ARG A 28 -8.85 -20.47 -11.31
N MET A 29 -9.28 -19.38 -11.95
CA MET A 29 -8.36 -18.40 -12.53
C MET A 29 -8.74 -16.96 -12.22
N VAL A 30 -7.72 -16.13 -12.15
CA VAL A 30 -7.81 -14.68 -12.25
C VAL A 30 -6.90 -14.25 -13.39
N ALA A 31 -7.47 -13.68 -14.44
CA ALA A 31 -6.72 -13.20 -15.60
C ALA A 31 -6.95 -11.70 -15.79
N GLN A 32 -5.88 -10.92 -15.70
CA GLN A 32 -5.90 -9.50 -16.05
C GLN A 32 -6.11 -9.37 -17.57
N GLN A 33 -7.19 -8.69 -17.97
CA GLN A 33 -7.52 -8.42 -19.37
C GLN A 33 -7.01 -7.06 -19.82
N ALA A 34 -7.05 -6.07 -18.93
CA ALA A 34 -6.57 -4.72 -19.19
C ALA A 34 -6.25 -3.99 -17.89
N SER A 35 -5.41 -2.96 -17.99
CA SER A 35 -5.18 -1.99 -16.92
C SER A 35 -5.17 -0.57 -17.48
N TYR A 36 -5.48 0.38 -16.63
CA TYR A 36 -5.42 1.80 -16.90
C TYR A 36 -5.04 2.54 -15.61
N SER A 37 -4.10 3.47 -15.71
CA SER A 37 -3.75 4.35 -14.60
C SER A 37 -4.28 5.74 -14.95
N HIS A 38 -5.25 6.21 -14.17
CA HIS A 38 -5.88 7.51 -14.38
C HIS A 38 -5.14 8.57 -13.55
N PRO A 39 -4.75 9.72 -14.14
CA PRO A 39 -3.98 10.72 -13.43
C PRO A 39 -4.78 11.34 -12.28
N MET A 40 -4.12 11.56 -11.15
CA MET A 40 -4.71 12.28 -10.02
C MET A 40 -4.40 13.79 -10.16
N PRO A 41 -5.41 14.68 -10.09
CA PRO A 41 -5.17 16.12 -10.09
C PRO A 41 -4.25 16.54 -8.94
N ILE A 42 -3.30 17.45 -9.21
CA ILE A 42 -2.29 17.89 -8.24
C ILE A 42 -2.94 18.45 -6.96
N GLN A 43 -3.99 19.26 -7.09
CA GLN A 43 -4.69 19.82 -5.94
C GLN A 43 -5.29 18.72 -5.06
N LEU A 44 -5.92 17.71 -5.67
CA LEU A 44 -6.50 16.59 -4.93
C LEU A 44 -5.42 15.78 -4.20
N LYS A 45 -4.27 15.57 -4.84
CA LYS A 45 -3.10 14.95 -4.20
C LYS A 45 -2.64 15.75 -2.98
N GLN A 46 -2.56 17.07 -3.09
CA GLN A 46 -2.18 17.95 -1.97
C GLN A 46 -3.19 17.88 -0.82
N ASP A 47 -4.48 17.89 -1.12
CA ASP A 47 -5.55 17.81 -0.12
C ASP A 47 -5.51 16.48 0.65
N ILE A 48 -5.28 15.35 -0.05
CA ILE A 48 -5.09 14.03 0.57
C ILE A 48 -3.86 14.03 1.47
N LEU A 49 -2.73 14.56 0.99
CA LEU A 49 -1.49 14.61 1.76
C LEU A 49 -1.64 15.45 3.03
N GLY A 50 -2.27 16.62 2.92
CA GLY A 50 -2.53 17.48 4.07
C GLY A 50 -3.35 16.75 5.15
N MET A 51 -4.39 16.03 4.74
CA MET A 51 -5.22 15.24 5.65
C MET A 51 -4.45 14.07 6.29
N CYS A 52 -3.64 13.33 5.51
CA CYS A 52 -2.82 12.23 6.02
C CYS A 52 -1.73 12.68 7.00
N GLN A 53 -1.27 13.93 6.89
CA GLN A 53 -0.17 14.48 7.71
C GLN A 53 -0.65 15.14 9.01
N GLY A 54 -1.92 14.97 9.38
CA GLY A 54 -2.47 15.49 10.63
C GLY A 54 -2.69 17.00 10.62
N GLN A 55 -2.81 17.64 9.45
CA GLN A 55 -3.25 19.02 9.39
C GLN A 55 -4.69 19.15 9.92
N GLN A 56 -4.98 20.28 10.55
CA GLN A 56 -6.33 20.59 11.01
C GLN A 56 -7.31 20.52 9.83
N THR A 57 -8.36 19.72 9.97
CA THR A 57 -9.36 19.50 8.93
C THR A 57 -10.77 19.72 9.48
N THR A 58 -11.75 19.79 8.58
CA THR A 58 -13.17 19.92 8.93
C THR A 58 -13.97 18.76 8.34
N LEU A 59 -15.11 18.42 8.94
CA LEU A 59 -16.01 17.40 8.36
C LEU A 59 -16.44 17.75 6.93
N SER A 60 -16.60 19.05 6.63
CA SER A 60 -16.89 19.53 5.28
C SER A 60 -15.74 19.23 4.30
N ALA A 61 -14.50 19.41 4.72
CA ALA A 61 -13.33 19.07 3.91
C ALA A 61 -13.23 17.56 3.65
N VAL A 62 -13.47 16.72 4.68
CA VAL A 62 -13.52 15.25 4.54
C VAL A 62 -14.61 14.84 3.55
N GLY A 63 -15.83 15.35 3.69
CA GLY A 63 -16.93 15.03 2.78
C GLY A 63 -16.71 15.51 1.34
N ARG A 64 -16.07 16.67 1.15
CA ARG A 64 -15.67 17.15 -0.19
C ARG A 64 -14.64 16.23 -0.83
N LEU A 65 -13.63 15.84 -0.06
CA LEU A 65 -12.58 14.95 -0.55
C LEU A 65 -13.13 13.57 -0.92
N ASP A 66 -14.00 13.01 -0.08
CA ASP A 66 -14.69 11.74 -0.33
C ASP A 66 -15.51 11.77 -1.64
N ALA A 67 -16.28 12.84 -1.84
CA ALA A 67 -17.06 13.07 -3.05
C ALA A 67 -16.18 13.24 -4.30
N GLN A 68 -15.09 13.99 -4.20
CA GLN A 68 -14.14 14.20 -5.30
C GLN A 68 -13.42 12.91 -5.70
N LEU A 69 -12.99 12.12 -4.71
CA LEU A 69 -12.39 10.81 -4.94
C LEU A 69 -13.38 9.84 -5.59
N GLY A 70 -14.64 9.81 -5.14
CA GLY A 70 -15.67 8.99 -5.77
C GLY A 70 -15.89 9.34 -7.26
N MET A 71 -15.86 10.63 -7.61
CA MET A 71 -15.91 11.06 -9.02
C MET A 71 -14.67 10.62 -9.81
N LEU A 72 -13.47 10.86 -9.27
CA LEU A 72 -12.21 10.48 -9.91
C LEU A 72 -12.12 8.96 -10.16
N PHE A 73 -12.55 8.16 -9.18
CA PHE A 73 -12.58 6.69 -9.31
C PHE A 73 -13.60 6.23 -10.36
N GLY A 74 -14.77 6.87 -10.43
CA GLY A 74 -15.75 6.63 -11.50
C GLY A 74 -15.18 6.97 -12.88
N GLU A 75 -14.52 8.13 -13.02
CA GLU A 75 -13.85 8.55 -14.25
C GLU A 75 -12.73 7.58 -14.68
N ALA A 76 -11.95 7.08 -13.74
CA ALA A 76 -10.93 6.07 -14.00
C ALA A 76 -11.53 4.77 -14.57
N VAL A 77 -12.64 4.29 -13.99
CA VAL A 77 -13.38 3.12 -14.48
C VAL A 77 -13.92 3.36 -15.89
N LEU A 78 -14.56 4.51 -16.13
CA LEU A 78 -15.06 4.87 -17.46
C LEU A 78 -13.92 4.98 -18.49
N GLY A 79 -12.76 5.50 -18.09
CA GLY A 79 -11.56 5.54 -18.91
C GLY A 79 -11.07 4.14 -19.32
N LEU A 80 -11.08 3.18 -18.40
CA LEU A 80 -10.74 1.78 -18.68
C LEU A 80 -11.76 1.13 -19.63
N LEU A 81 -13.05 1.34 -19.42
CA LEU A 81 -14.10 0.82 -20.29
C LEU A 81 -13.98 1.40 -21.71
N LYS A 82 -13.76 2.71 -21.83
CA LYS A 82 -13.52 3.37 -23.11
C LYS A 82 -12.28 2.82 -23.82
N LYS A 83 -11.18 2.60 -23.09
CA LYS A 83 -9.92 2.05 -23.63
C LYS A 83 -10.10 0.63 -24.16
N THR A 84 -10.94 -0.18 -23.51
CA THR A 84 -11.12 -1.60 -23.84
C THR A 84 -12.28 -1.87 -24.78
N GLY A 85 -13.21 -0.92 -24.93
CA GLY A 85 -14.47 -1.11 -25.66
C GLY A 85 -15.47 -2.03 -24.94
N VAL A 86 -15.22 -2.39 -23.68
CA VAL A 86 -16.11 -3.26 -22.89
C VAL A 86 -17.30 -2.46 -22.38
N SER A 87 -18.50 -3.04 -22.48
CA SER A 87 -19.71 -2.43 -21.95
C SER A 87 -19.77 -2.54 -20.42
N ALA A 88 -20.31 -1.52 -19.76
CA ALA A 88 -20.58 -1.56 -18.32
C ALA A 88 -21.48 -2.76 -17.92
N HIS A 89 -22.40 -3.16 -18.80
CA HIS A 89 -23.28 -4.31 -18.58
C HIS A 89 -22.54 -5.66 -18.54
N ASP A 90 -21.33 -5.74 -19.10
CA ASP A 90 -20.51 -6.95 -19.08
C ASP A 90 -19.70 -7.08 -17.78
N ILE A 91 -19.76 -6.06 -16.91
CA ILE A 91 -19.02 -6.02 -15.64
C ILE A 91 -19.94 -6.50 -14.51
N THR A 92 -19.47 -7.50 -13.76
CA THR A 92 -20.19 -8.07 -12.63
C THR A 92 -20.19 -7.13 -11.43
N ALA A 93 -19.02 -6.59 -11.07
CA ALA A 93 -18.87 -5.62 -10.00
C ALA A 93 -17.55 -4.84 -10.10
N ILE A 94 -17.52 -3.69 -9.45
CA ILE A 94 -16.32 -2.93 -9.11
C ILE A 94 -15.95 -3.26 -7.66
N GLY A 95 -14.69 -3.62 -7.42
CA GLY A 95 -14.08 -3.64 -6.09
C GLY A 95 -13.23 -2.39 -5.90
N CYS A 96 -13.68 -1.45 -5.07
CA CYS A 96 -12.99 -0.20 -4.80
C CYS A 96 -12.39 -0.19 -3.39
N HIS A 97 -11.05 -0.18 -3.31
CA HIS A 97 -10.38 -0.01 -2.02
C HIS A 97 -10.59 1.39 -1.44
N GLY A 98 -10.66 2.40 -2.32
CA GLY A 98 -10.64 3.81 -1.95
C GLY A 98 -9.22 4.33 -1.68
N GLN A 99 -9.14 5.53 -1.12
CA GLN A 99 -7.92 6.18 -0.66
C GLN A 99 -7.84 6.13 0.87
N THR A 100 -6.85 5.44 1.42
CA THR A 100 -6.61 5.48 2.88
C THR A 100 -6.19 6.88 3.29
N VAL A 101 -6.92 7.47 4.23
CA VAL A 101 -6.55 8.74 4.90
C VAL A 101 -6.12 8.51 6.35
N TRP A 102 -6.61 7.44 6.99
CA TRP A 102 -6.20 7.05 8.34
C TRP A 102 -6.29 5.54 8.55
N HIS A 103 -5.38 4.98 9.33
CA HIS A 103 -5.38 3.58 9.73
C HIS A 103 -4.91 3.47 11.19
N GLU A 104 -5.77 2.97 12.07
CA GLU A 104 -5.49 2.87 13.50
C GLU A 104 -6.04 1.54 14.02
N PRO A 105 -5.30 0.44 13.82
CA PRO A 105 -5.75 -0.89 14.20
C PRO A 105 -5.57 -1.20 15.69
N GLY A 106 -4.89 -0.32 16.44
CA GLY A 106 -4.72 -0.43 17.89
C GLY A 106 -5.74 0.35 18.69
N GLY A 107 -5.74 0.14 20.01
CA GLY A 107 -6.59 0.86 20.96
C GLY A 107 -8.02 0.33 21.07
N ASP A 108 -8.79 0.89 22.00
CA ASP A 108 -10.15 0.44 22.33
C ASP A 108 -11.17 0.72 21.21
N ALA A 109 -10.86 1.65 20.31
CA ALA A 109 -11.73 2.08 19.22
C ALA A 109 -11.01 1.94 17.87
N SER A 110 -10.41 0.77 17.60
CA SER A 110 -9.69 0.50 16.35
C SER A 110 -10.53 0.82 15.11
N PHE A 111 -9.96 1.54 14.14
CA PHE A 111 -10.66 1.91 12.91
C PHE A 111 -9.72 2.13 11.73
N SER A 112 -10.28 2.15 10.53
CA SER A 112 -9.58 2.60 9.35
C SER A 112 -10.53 3.40 8.46
N MET A 113 -10.00 4.45 7.84
CA MET A 113 -10.77 5.37 7.02
C MET A 113 -10.23 5.38 5.60
N GLN A 114 -11.05 4.87 4.69
CA GLN A 114 -10.85 4.97 3.24
C GLN A 114 -11.91 5.91 2.70
N LEU A 115 -11.46 6.94 1.97
CA LEU A 115 -12.35 7.86 1.26
C LEU A 115 -12.50 7.46 -0.21
N GLY A 116 -13.61 7.85 -0.81
CA GLY A 116 -14.03 7.48 -2.15
C GLY A 116 -15.47 7.00 -2.12
N ASP A 117 -16.40 7.91 -2.38
CA ASP A 117 -17.83 7.62 -2.32
C ASP A 117 -18.24 6.53 -3.33
N ASN A 118 -18.43 5.31 -2.84
CA ASN A 118 -18.84 4.16 -3.64
C ASN A 118 -20.21 4.36 -4.32
N ASN A 119 -21.09 5.20 -3.75
CA ASN A 119 -22.40 5.48 -4.35
C ASN A 119 -22.24 6.33 -5.61
N ARG A 120 -21.31 7.30 -5.60
CA ARG A 120 -20.96 8.07 -6.80
C ARG A 120 -20.33 7.20 -7.87
N ILE A 121 -19.42 6.29 -7.49
CA ILE A 121 -18.83 5.34 -8.45
C ILE A 121 -19.92 4.51 -9.10
N ALA A 122 -20.84 3.93 -8.31
CA ALA A 122 -21.94 3.13 -8.81
C ALA A 122 -22.88 3.95 -9.71
N ALA A 123 -23.24 5.17 -9.32
CA ALA A 123 -24.11 6.05 -10.10
C ALA A 123 -23.48 6.49 -11.43
N LEU A 124 -22.18 6.81 -11.44
CA LEU A 124 -21.46 7.25 -12.64
C LEU A 124 -21.23 6.11 -13.63
N THR A 125 -20.96 4.91 -13.13
CA THR A 125 -20.58 3.76 -13.97
C THR A 125 -21.76 2.85 -14.33
N ASN A 126 -22.86 2.94 -13.58
CA ASN A 126 -23.98 2.01 -13.62
C ASN A 126 -23.56 0.55 -13.34
N ILE A 127 -22.53 0.36 -12.51
CA ILE A 127 -22.00 -0.94 -12.11
C ILE A 127 -22.09 -1.08 -10.59
N THR A 128 -22.47 -2.27 -10.12
CA THR A 128 -22.47 -2.57 -8.68
C THR A 128 -21.06 -2.34 -8.11
N THR A 129 -20.95 -1.48 -7.11
CA THR A 129 -19.67 -1.14 -6.48
C THR A 129 -19.61 -1.67 -5.05
N VAL A 130 -18.57 -2.45 -4.76
CA VAL A 130 -18.25 -2.99 -3.44
C VAL A 130 -16.99 -2.30 -2.95
N GLY A 131 -17.01 -1.76 -1.74
CA GLY A 131 -15.84 -1.15 -1.11
C GLY A 131 -15.85 -1.34 0.40
N ASP A 132 -15.07 -0.51 1.11
CA ASP A 132 -14.92 -0.56 2.57
C ASP A 132 -14.48 -1.93 3.13
N PHE A 133 -13.48 -2.53 2.47
CA PHE A 133 -13.05 -3.89 2.78
C PHE A 133 -12.40 -4.01 4.17
N ARG A 134 -11.68 -2.98 4.63
CA ARG A 134 -10.86 -3.05 5.86
C ARG A 134 -11.72 -3.08 7.11
N ARG A 135 -12.75 -2.24 7.17
CA ARG A 135 -13.60 -2.11 8.36
C ARG A 135 -14.35 -3.40 8.69
N ARG A 136 -14.63 -4.24 7.69
CA ARG A 136 -15.24 -5.55 7.93
C ARG A 136 -14.31 -6.49 8.70
N ASP A 137 -13.02 -6.52 8.37
CA ASP A 137 -12.01 -7.30 9.10
C ASP A 137 -11.85 -6.79 10.54
N MET A 138 -11.76 -5.47 10.71
CA MET A 138 -11.63 -4.83 12.04
C MET A 138 -12.85 -5.08 12.93
N ALA A 139 -14.06 -5.14 12.35
CA ALA A 139 -15.28 -5.48 13.08
C ALA A 139 -15.27 -6.91 13.68
N TYR A 140 -14.39 -7.78 13.19
CA TYR A 140 -14.14 -9.12 13.73
C TYR A 140 -12.85 -9.21 14.57
N GLY A 141 -12.29 -8.06 14.99
CA GLY A 141 -11.06 -7.99 15.77
C GLY A 141 -9.77 -8.15 14.96
N GLY A 142 -9.86 -8.09 13.63
CA GLY A 142 -8.71 -8.09 12.73
C GLY A 142 -8.00 -6.72 12.69
N GLN A 143 -6.89 -6.68 11.97
CA GLN A 143 -6.08 -5.46 11.81
C GLN A 143 -6.56 -4.57 10.66
N GLY A 144 -7.45 -5.05 9.78
CA GLY A 144 -7.84 -4.34 8.55
C GLY A 144 -6.76 -4.34 7.45
N ALA A 145 -5.62 -4.99 7.69
CA ALA A 145 -4.49 -5.09 6.79
C ALA A 145 -3.51 -6.22 7.21
N PRO A 146 -2.73 -6.78 6.27
CA PRO A 146 -2.95 -6.76 4.82
C PRO A 146 -4.11 -7.69 4.42
N LEU A 147 -4.97 -7.27 3.47
CA LEU A 147 -6.10 -8.09 2.98
C LEU A 147 -5.73 -9.01 1.80
N VAL A 148 -4.61 -8.74 1.15
CA VAL A 148 -4.10 -9.50 -0.01
C VAL A 148 -3.69 -10.96 0.27
N PRO A 149 -3.36 -11.43 1.50
CA PRO A 149 -2.91 -12.81 1.70
C PRO A 149 -3.92 -13.87 1.22
N ALA A 150 -5.22 -13.65 1.38
CA ALA A 150 -6.25 -14.58 0.89
C ALA A 150 -6.22 -14.71 -0.65
N PHE A 151 -5.99 -13.59 -1.35
CA PHE A 151 -5.82 -13.58 -2.80
C PHE A 151 -4.52 -14.27 -3.23
N HIS A 152 -3.41 -14.00 -2.52
CA HIS A 152 -2.14 -14.68 -2.76
C HIS A 152 -2.26 -16.20 -2.55
N GLN A 153 -2.99 -16.64 -1.53
CA GLN A 153 -3.25 -18.06 -1.31
C GLN A 153 -4.00 -18.69 -2.49
N ALA A 154 -5.06 -18.04 -2.96
CA ALA A 154 -5.86 -18.58 -4.07
C ALA A 154 -5.05 -18.75 -5.37
N LEU A 155 -4.07 -17.88 -5.63
CA LEU A 155 -3.30 -17.90 -6.88
C LEU A 155 -1.96 -18.62 -6.78
N LEU A 156 -1.28 -18.49 -5.64
CA LEU A 156 0.14 -18.83 -5.52
C LEU A 156 0.39 -19.93 -4.50
N ALA A 157 -0.60 -20.40 -3.74
CA ALA A 157 -0.37 -21.52 -2.83
C ALA A 157 0.08 -22.78 -3.59
N HIS A 158 0.88 -23.60 -2.92
CA HIS A 158 1.37 -24.86 -3.46
C HIS A 158 1.17 -25.97 -2.43
N GLN A 159 1.02 -27.21 -2.91
CA GLN A 159 0.76 -28.35 -2.02
C GLN A 159 1.99 -28.72 -1.17
N THR A 160 3.20 -28.41 -1.65
CA THR A 160 4.46 -28.82 -0.99
C THR A 160 5.48 -27.70 -0.83
N GLU A 161 5.34 -26.59 -1.55
CA GLU A 161 6.34 -25.51 -1.53
C GLU A 161 5.96 -24.44 -0.52
N ARG A 162 6.95 -23.96 0.22
CA ARG A 162 6.82 -22.76 1.04
C ARG A 162 6.99 -21.54 0.15
N ARG A 163 5.92 -20.77 -0.02
CA ARG A 163 5.93 -19.57 -0.84
C ARG A 163 5.72 -18.35 0.03
N MET A 164 6.42 -17.27 -0.29
CA MET A 164 6.19 -15.96 0.30
C MET A 164 5.94 -14.95 -0.81
N VAL A 165 5.06 -14.00 -0.56
CA VAL A 165 4.85 -12.84 -1.43
C VAL A 165 5.20 -11.60 -0.64
N LEU A 166 6.21 -10.87 -1.11
CA LEU A 166 6.65 -9.60 -0.57
C LEU A 166 6.11 -8.47 -1.45
N ASN A 167 5.36 -7.55 -0.87
CA ASN A 167 4.97 -6.31 -1.52
C ASN A 167 5.75 -5.14 -0.92
N ILE A 168 6.46 -4.38 -1.74
CA ILE A 168 7.21 -3.17 -1.33
C ILE A 168 6.47 -1.93 -1.85
N GLY A 169 5.46 -1.51 -1.07
CA GLY A 169 4.71 -0.27 -1.29
C GLY A 169 5.30 0.88 -0.47
N GLY A 170 4.44 1.81 -0.02
CA GLY A 170 4.84 2.76 1.03
C GLY A 170 5.22 2.02 2.32
N ILE A 171 4.42 1.03 2.71
CA ILE A 171 4.70 0.01 3.73
C ILE A 171 5.02 -1.30 3.02
N ALA A 172 6.00 -2.02 3.55
CA ALA A 172 6.33 -3.37 3.08
C ALA A 172 5.51 -4.42 3.84
N ASN A 173 4.99 -5.42 3.14
CA ASN A 173 4.21 -6.49 3.74
C ASN A 173 4.51 -7.86 3.14
N LEU A 174 4.36 -8.89 3.97
CA LEU A 174 4.58 -10.29 3.61
C LEU A 174 3.26 -11.05 3.65
N SER A 175 3.08 -11.96 2.69
CA SER A 175 2.11 -13.05 2.76
C SER A 175 2.85 -14.38 2.82
N LEU A 176 2.54 -15.18 3.85
CA LEU A 176 3.13 -16.50 4.08
C LEU A 176 2.17 -17.59 3.60
N LEU A 177 2.56 -18.28 2.53
CA LEU A 177 1.81 -19.37 1.92
C LEU A 177 2.52 -20.69 2.23
N LEU A 178 2.22 -21.25 3.39
CA LEU A 178 2.85 -22.47 3.89
C LEU A 178 1.88 -23.66 3.78
N PRO A 179 2.30 -24.80 3.21
CA PRO A 179 1.45 -25.98 3.12
C PRO A 179 0.93 -26.44 4.49
N GLY A 180 -0.38 -26.73 4.58
CA GLY A 180 -1.01 -27.23 5.81
C GLY A 180 -1.16 -26.19 6.93
N VAL A 181 -0.75 -24.94 6.73
CA VAL A 181 -0.88 -23.86 7.72
C VAL A 181 -1.81 -22.78 7.17
N PRO A 182 -2.71 -22.19 7.99
CA PRO A 182 -3.50 -21.04 7.58
C PRO A 182 -2.62 -19.92 7.03
N VAL A 183 -3.09 -19.28 5.95
CA VAL A 183 -2.39 -18.13 5.37
C VAL A 183 -2.25 -17.02 6.42
N ARG A 184 -1.07 -16.40 6.45
CA ARG A 184 -0.78 -15.26 7.32
C ARG A 184 -0.22 -14.12 6.49
N GLY A 185 -0.46 -12.90 6.93
CA GLY A 185 0.24 -11.73 6.41
C GLY A 185 0.35 -10.65 7.46
N PHE A 186 1.35 -9.81 7.31
CA PHE A 186 1.66 -8.72 8.24
C PHE A 186 2.58 -7.71 7.55
N ASP A 187 2.63 -6.50 8.11
CA ASP A 187 3.51 -5.45 7.63
C ASP A 187 4.87 -5.56 8.31
N THR A 188 5.95 -5.58 7.52
CA THR A 188 7.32 -5.67 8.06
C THR A 188 7.81 -4.32 8.58
N GLY A 189 7.29 -3.22 8.04
CA GLY A 189 7.69 -1.85 8.38
C GLY A 189 7.65 -0.92 7.17
N PRO A 190 8.44 0.18 7.18
CA PRO A 190 8.49 1.08 6.03
C PRO A 190 9.00 0.34 4.79
N GLY A 191 8.35 0.60 3.65
CA GLY A 191 8.86 0.31 2.33
C GLY A 191 9.47 1.59 1.75
N ASN A 192 8.86 2.13 0.69
CA ASN A 192 9.38 3.30 -0.01
C ASN A 192 9.05 4.65 0.64
N MET A 193 8.08 4.73 1.57
CA MET A 193 7.52 6.02 1.97
C MET A 193 8.51 7.00 2.63
N LEU A 194 9.46 6.48 3.42
CA LEU A 194 10.47 7.33 4.07
C LEU A 194 11.50 7.81 3.06
N MET A 195 11.96 6.93 2.17
CA MET A 195 12.87 7.26 1.07
C MET A 195 12.25 8.30 0.11
N ASP A 196 10.99 8.10 -0.27
CA ASP A 196 10.25 9.02 -1.14
C ASP A 196 10.09 10.40 -0.48
N SER A 197 9.77 10.45 0.82
CA SER A 197 9.69 11.71 1.56
C SER A 197 11.05 12.42 1.65
N TRP A 198 12.14 11.67 1.78
CA TRP A 198 13.48 12.22 1.95
C TRP A 198 14.05 12.78 0.65
N VAL A 199 13.91 12.03 -0.46
CA VAL A 199 14.34 12.49 -1.78
C VAL A 199 13.50 13.67 -2.29
N TRP A 200 12.21 13.72 -1.95
CA TRP A 200 11.39 14.89 -2.20
C TRP A 200 11.94 16.12 -1.49
N ARG A 201 12.24 16.01 -0.18
CA ARG A 201 12.77 17.11 0.63
C ARG A 201 14.10 17.66 0.10
N HIS A 202 15.01 16.80 -0.37
CA HIS A 202 16.37 17.19 -0.71
C HIS A 202 16.64 17.39 -2.21
N ARG A 203 15.91 16.70 -3.08
CA ARG A 203 16.09 16.74 -4.53
C ARG A 203 14.83 17.16 -5.29
N SER A 204 13.69 17.38 -4.61
CA SER A 204 12.39 17.67 -5.25
C SER A 204 11.99 16.62 -6.30
N GLN A 205 12.45 15.38 -6.11
CA GLN A 205 12.09 14.23 -6.94
C GLN A 205 11.03 13.39 -6.21
N PRO A 206 10.08 12.78 -6.93
CA PRO A 206 8.98 12.04 -6.30
C PRO A 206 9.41 10.72 -5.67
N TYR A 207 10.51 10.14 -6.13
CA TYR A 207 11.13 8.92 -5.59
C TYR A 207 12.59 8.85 -6.05
N ASP A 208 13.39 8.00 -5.41
CA ASP A 208 14.77 7.72 -5.79
C ASP A 208 14.81 6.64 -6.87
N LYS A 209 14.92 7.08 -8.12
CA LYS A 209 14.84 6.20 -9.27
C LYS A 209 16.02 5.22 -9.27
N ASP A 210 15.69 3.93 -9.33
CA ASP A 210 16.65 2.82 -9.33
C ASP A 210 17.53 2.74 -8.07
N GLY A 211 17.18 3.48 -7.01
CA GLY A 211 18.03 3.67 -5.83
C GLY A 211 19.32 4.45 -6.13
N ALA A 212 19.35 5.23 -7.22
CA ALA A 212 20.56 5.88 -7.71
C ALA A 212 21.18 6.81 -6.66
N TRP A 213 20.36 7.57 -5.94
CA TRP A 213 20.84 8.44 -4.88
C TRP A 213 21.31 7.64 -3.66
N ALA A 214 20.54 6.64 -3.23
CA ALA A 214 20.92 5.75 -2.14
C ALA A 214 22.28 5.06 -2.39
N MET A 215 22.60 4.69 -3.63
CA MET A 215 23.87 4.06 -3.99
C MET A 215 25.09 4.99 -3.94
N GLU A 216 24.89 6.31 -3.92
CA GLU A 216 25.99 7.29 -3.83
C GLU A 216 26.54 7.43 -2.39
N GLY A 217 25.75 7.05 -1.38
CA GLY A 217 26.08 7.25 0.03
C GLY A 217 26.63 6.01 0.72
N ARG A 218 26.76 6.10 2.04
CA ARG A 218 27.16 5.02 2.93
C ARG A 218 26.14 4.86 4.05
N VAL A 219 25.88 3.62 4.44
CA VAL A 219 25.03 3.33 5.60
C VAL A 219 25.63 3.96 6.85
N CYS A 220 24.84 4.81 7.51
CA CYS A 220 25.16 5.33 8.82
C CYS A 220 24.70 4.33 9.90
N LEU A 221 25.62 3.49 10.37
CA LEU A 221 25.30 2.44 11.35
C LEU A 221 24.64 2.95 12.63
N PRO A 222 25.06 4.07 13.26
CA PRO A 222 24.38 4.60 14.43
C PRO A 222 22.90 4.94 14.16
N LEU A 223 22.60 5.58 13.02
CA LEU A 223 21.22 5.90 12.63
C LEU A 223 20.43 4.61 12.36
N LEU A 224 21.00 3.65 11.63
CA LEU A 224 20.34 2.37 11.35
C LEU A 224 19.96 1.63 12.64
N GLN A 225 20.91 1.50 13.57
CA GLN A 225 20.69 0.82 14.85
C GLN A 225 19.61 1.53 15.68
N GLN A 226 19.62 2.86 15.69
CA GLN A 226 18.60 3.64 16.39
C GLN A 226 17.21 3.43 15.79
N MET A 227 17.10 3.41 14.46
CA MET A 227 15.83 3.14 13.77
C MET A 227 15.34 1.71 14.02
N LEU A 228 16.22 0.70 13.94
CA LEU A 228 15.87 -0.71 14.19
C LEU A 228 15.43 -0.98 15.64
N ALA A 229 15.82 -0.12 16.59
CA ALA A 229 15.38 -0.21 17.98
C ALA A 229 13.93 0.25 18.21
N ASP A 230 13.23 0.73 17.16
CA ASP A 230 11.83 1.11 17.27
C ASP A 230 10.95 -0.10 17.69
N PRO A 231 10.07 0.04 18.70
CA PRO A 231 9.26 -1.07 19.24
C PRO A 231 8.41 -1.80 18.20
N TYR A 232 8.02 -1.14 17.10
CA TYR A 232 7.22 -1.76 16.06
C TYR A 232 7.89 -3.02 15.47
N PHE A 233 9.20 -2.99 15.30
CA PHE A 233 9.94 -4.10 14.68
C PHE A 233 9.93 -5.36 15.55
N ALA A 234 9.87 -5.20 16.88
CA ALA A 234 9.80 -6.30 17.85
C ALA A 234 8.39 -6.91 18.02
N LEU A 235 7.33 -6.26 17.52
CA LEU A 235 5.97 -6.79 17.65
C LEU A 235 5.80 -8.12 16.90
N PRO A 236 5.11 -9.12 17.48
CA PRO A 236 4.73 -10.34 16.77
C PRO A 236 3.61 -10.08 15.76
N ALA A 237 3.47 -10.93 14.75
CA ALA A 237 2.29 -10.94 13.88
C ALA A 237 1.05 -11.50 14.62
N PRO A 238 -0.18 -11.05 14.30
CA PRO A 238 -0.53 -10.08 13.28
C PRO A 238 -0.19 -8.64 13.70
N LYS A 239 0.39 -7.88 12.76
CA LYS A 239 0.66 -6.45 12.92
C LYS A 239 0.51 -5.73 11.59
N SER A 240 -0.06 -4.54 11.63
CA SER A 240 -0.07 -3.62 10.49
C SER A 240 0.29 -2.20 10.92
N THR A 241 0.68 -1.38 9.95
CA THR A 241 1.08 0.00 10.16
C THR A 241 0.87 0.82 8.89
N GLY A 242 1.18 2.10 8.97
CA GLY A 242 0.93 3.05 7.91
C GLY A 242 1.70 4.35 8.11
N ARG A 243 1.21 5.37 7.41
CA ARG A 243 1.85 6.68 7.35
C ARG A 243 1.62 7.50 8.63
N GLU A 244 0.63 7.10 9.42
CA GLU A 244 0.37 7.61 10.77
C GLU A 244 1.55 7.35 11.72
N TYR A 245 2.27 6.24 11.53
CA TYR A 245 3.42 5.85 12.37
C TYR A 245 4.76 6.21 11.72
N PHE A 246 5.06 5.64 10.54
CA PHE A 246 6.29 5.89 9.81
C PHE A 246 6.12 7.10 8.89
N ASN A 247 6.64 8.26 9.30
CA ASN A 247 6.52 9.51 8.55
C ASN A 247 7.74 10.43 8.73
N ALA A 248 7.69 11.61 8.10
CA ALA A 248 8.76 12.60 8.19
C ALA A 248 9.05 13.03 9.64
N ALA A 249 8.02 13.18 10.49
CA ALA A 249 8.21 13.54 11.90
C ALA A 249 8.88 12.40 12.69
N TRP A 250 8.56 11.14 12.39
CA TRP A 250 9.28 9.99 12.94
C TRP A 250 10.76 10.05 12.53
N LEU A 251 11.06 10.27 11.24
CA LEU A 251 12.44 10.36 10.75
C LEU A 251 13.20 11.53 11.40
N GLU A 252 12.58 12.69 11.56
CA GLU A 252 13.19 13.83 12.23
C GLU A 252 13.55 13.54 13.69
N ARG A 253 12.70 12.81 14.42
CA ARG A 253 13.04 12.33 15.77
C ARG A 253 14.23 11.38 15.74
N GLN A 254 14.31 10.48 14.76
CA GLN A 254 15.44 9.56 14.62
C GLN A 254 16.75 10.27 14.27
N LEU A 255 16.69 11.36 13.51
CA LEU A 255 17.87 12.18 13.20
C LEU A 255 18.28 13.10 14.37
N SER A 256 17.36 13.38 15.31
CA SER A 256 17.65 14.24 16.45
C SER A 256 18.67 13.61 17.40
N GLY A 257 19.63 14.40 17.87
CA GLY A 257 20.68 13.93 18.79
C GLY A 257 21.87 13.23 18.13
N LEU A 258 21.84 12.98 16.82
CA LEU A 258 22.98 12.50 16.05
C LEU A 258 23.82 13.67 15.51
N GLN A 259 25.11 13.42 15.25
CA GLN A 259 25.93 14.35 14.47
C GLN A 259 25.33 14.53 13.07
N ALA A 260 25.59 15.66 12.42
CA ALA A 260 25.05 15.93 11.08
C ALA A 260 25.47 14.82 10.09
N ILE A 261 24.48 14.07 9.61
CA ILE A 261 24.63 13.03 8.59
C ILE A 261 24.34 13.67 7.23
N SER A 262 25.13 13.33 6.21
CA SER A 262 24.87 13.85 4.88
C SER A 262 23.51 13.36 4.36
N PRO A 263 22.75 14.15 3.59
CA PRO A 263 21.45 13.71 3.10
C PRO A 263 21.51 12.43 2.26
N VAL A 264 22.59 12.21 1.53
CA VAL A 264 22.79 10.98 0.75
C VAL A 264 22.97 9.76 1.65
N ASP A 265 23.73 9.88 2.74
CA ASP A 265 23.92 8.76 3.68
C ASP A 265 22.63 8.44 4.43
N VAL A 266 21.79 9.43 4.75
CA VAL A 266 20.44 9.19 5.29
C VAL A 266 19.59 8.39 4.29
N GLN A 267 19.60 8.76 3.00
CA GLN A 267 18.89 8.01 1.96
C GLN A 267 19.36 6.55 1.88
N THR A 268 20.68 6.32 1.86
CA THR A 268 21.27 4.98 1.90
C THR A 268 20.83 4.19 3.12
N THR A 269 20.79 4.84 4.29
CA THR A 269 20.42 4.19 5.56
C THR A 269 18.92 3.85 5.61
N LEU A 270 18.05 4.65 4.99
CA LEU A 270 16.62 4.35 4.86
C LEU A 270 16.36 3.14 3.94
N ALA A 271 17.13 3.03 2.85
CA ALA A 271 17.08 1.86 1.98
C ALA A 271 17.52 0.59 2.75
N GLU A 272 18.61 0.68 3.50
CA GLU A 272 19.11 -0.41 4.34
C GLU A 272 18.10 -0.83 5.41
N LEU A 273 17.45 0.12 6.09
CA LEU A 273 16.39 -0.17 7.07
C LEU A 273 15.28 -1.03 6.47
N THR A 274 14.84 -0.68 5.26
CA THR A 274 13.78 -1.43 4.55
C THR A 274 14.25 -2.85 4.25
N ALA A 275 15.46 -3.00 3.70
CA ALA A 275 16.02 -4.31 3.37
C ALA A 275 16.21 -5.20 4.61
N VAL A 276 16.80 -4.67 5.68
CA VAL A 276 17.06 -5.40 6.93
C VAL A 276 15.76 -5.88 7.57
N THR A 277 14.78 -4.98 7.73
CA THR A 277 13.50 -5.32 8.39
C THR A 277 12.69 -6.36 7.60
N ILE A 278 12.75 -6.33 6.27
CA ILE A 278 12.17 -7.38 5.42
C ILE A 278 12.91 -8.71 5.62
N CYS A 279 14.24 -8.70 5.52
CA CYS A 279 15.07 -9.90 5.62
C CYS A 279 14.89 -10.60 6.98
N GLU A 280 14.89 -9.86 8.08
CA GLU A 280 14.67 -10.39 9.42
C GLU A 280 13.30 -11.09 9.52
N GLN A 281 12.23 -10.48 9.00
CA GLN A 281 10.89 -11.06 9.03
C GLN A 281 10.77 -12.31 8.14
N VAL A 282 11.43 -12.34 6.99
CA VAL A 282 11.50 -13.53 6.12
C VAL A 282 12.24 -14.68 6.82
N GLN A 283 13.34 -14.38 7.52
CA GLN A 283 14.11 -15.38 8.28
C GLN A 283 13.29 -15.93 9.45
N LEU A 284 12.65 -15.06 10.24
CA LEU A 284 11.76 -15.45 11.34
C LEU A 284 10.57 -16.30 10.87
N ALA A 285 10.07 -16.06 9.66
CA ALA A 285 9.02 -16.85 9.03
C ALA A 285 9.48 -18.23 8.52
N GLY A 286 10.79 -18.54 8.60
CA GLY A 286 11.34 -19.87 8.34
C GLY A 286 11.70 -20.15 6.89
N ALA A 287 12.25 -19.15 6.17
CA ALA A 287 12.76 -19.19 4.79
C ALA A 287 11.81 -19.79 3.73
N ALA A 288 11.58 -19.05 2.64
CA ALA A 288 10.77 -19.54 1.54
C ALA A 288 11.58 -20.42 0.57
N SER A 289 10.93 -21.42 -0.03
CA SER A 289 11.47 -22.08 -1.22
C SER A 289 11.39 -21.17 -2.44
N VAL A 290 10.36 -20.32 -2.49
CA VAL A 290 10.15 -19.32 -3.55
C VAL A 290 9.64 -18.02 -2.91
N CYS A 291 10.31 -16.91 -3.19
CA CYS A 291 9.87 -15.58 -2.80
C CYS A 291 9.49 -14.77 -4.05
N TRP A 292 8.23 -14.34 -4.12
CA TRP A 292 7.75 -13.44 -5.17
C TRP A 292 7.82 -12.00 -4.65
N CYS A 293 8.54 -11.13 -5.34
CA CYS A 293 8.58 -9.71 -4.99
C CYS A 293 7.70 -8.91 -5.96
N ALA A 294 6.72 -8.21 -5.41
CA ALA A 294 5.93 -7.20 -6.10
C ALA A 294 6.40 -5.82 -5.61
N ALA A 295 7.10 -5.08 -6.47
CA ALA A 295 7.46 -3.70 -6.20
C ALA A 295 6.53 -2.76 -6.98
N ALA A 296 6.11 -1.66 -6.37
CA ALA A 296 5.22 -0.68 -7.00
C ALA A 296 5.95 0.15 -8.08
N GLY A 297 6.41 -0.48 -9.17
CA GLY A 297 7.04 0.16 -10.34
C GLY A 297 8.30 1.00 -10.06
N ARG A 298 8.73 1.05 -8.80
CA ARG A 298 9.87 1.79 -8.26
C ARG A 298 10.87 0.75 -7.83
N ALA A 299 11.65 0.28 -8.79
CA ALA A 299 12.67 -0.73 -8.52
C ALA A 299 13.81 -0.07 -7.74
N THR A 300 13.67 0.10 -6.43
CA THR A 300 14.86 0.25 -5.58
C THR A 300 15.62 -1.06 -5.71
N ARG A 301 16.85 -1.02 -6.24
CA ARG A 301 17.73 -2.19 -6.23
C ARG A 301 18.11 -2.46 -4.77
N CYS A 302 17.32 -3.28 -4.09
CA CYS A 302 17.67 -3.87 -2.81
C CYS A 302 18.51 -5.14 -3.05
#